data_AF-A0A2D6AJU2-F1
#
_entry.id   AF-A0A2D6AJU2-F1
#
_cell.length_a   1.000
_cell.length_b   1.000
_cell.length_c   1.000
_cell.angle_alpha   90.00
_cell.angle_beta   90.00
_cell.angle_gamma   90.00
#
_symmetry.space_group_name_H-M   'P 1'
#
loop_
_entity.id
_entity.type
_entity.pdbx_description
1 polymer ?
#
loop_
_entity_poly.entity_id
_entity_poly.type
_entity_poly.pdbx_seq_one_letter_code
_entity_poly.pdbx_strand_id
1 'polypeptide(L)'
;MVQEGKGTGRKRGRPRKSPVASEQVQDQEGSEVTVEDTEGVEDFPIGTDSGSLFASEELKTLELIFKGQKWVFTYKDLNWGDKNSCVDQAQEWEGGEFKFSVNKYYVQALQKMLVDTPIRPITETTLAKLDRRIGEQLIAIVPNPVELPEEVEELKKE
;
A
#
# COMPACT_ATOMS: atom_id res chain seq x y z
N MET A 1 -16.45 -74.26 -14.30
CA MET A 1 -15.17 -73.61 -14.65
C MET A 1 -15.01 -72.44 -13.70
N VAL A 2 -14.36 -72.56 -12.53
CA VAL A 2 -12.95 -72.89 -12.20
C VAL A 2 -11.96 -71.78 -12.56
N GLN A 3 -11.24 -71.36 -11.51
CA GLN A 3 -9.99 -70.60 -11.38
C GLN A 3 -10.09 -69.06 -11.34
N GLU A 4 -9.87 -68.42 -10.19
CA GLU A 4 -8.66 -68.32 -9.32
C GLU A 4 -7.60 -67.36 -9.86
N GLY A 5 -7.21 -66.41 -9.00
CA GLY A 5 -6.27 -65.34 -9.31
C GLY A 5 -4.81 -65.77 -9.38
N LYS A 6 -3.95 -64.81 -9.72
CA LYS A 6 -2.50 -64.83 -9.46
C LYS A 6 -1.93 -63.42 -9.53
N GLY A 7 -1.62 -62.86 -8.36
CA GLY A 7 -0.63 -61.80 -8.26
C GLY A 7 0.78 -62.38 -8.35
N THR A 8 1.71 -61.63 -8.94
CA THR A 8 3.15 -61.83 -8.72
C THR A 8 3.85 -60.48 -8.73
N GLY A 9 4.29 -60.03 -7.54
CA GLY A 9 5.27 -58.97 -7.41
C GLY A 9 6.70 -59.45 -7.68
N ARG A 10 7.63 -58.48 -7.66
CA ARG A 10 9.12 -58.50 -7.61
C ARG A 10 9.70 -57.74 -8.82
N LYS A 11 10.79 -56.97 -8.75
CA LYS A 11 11.70 -56.45 -7.71
C LYS A 11 12.59 -55.40 -8.40
N ARG A 12 12.95 -54.33 -7.68
CA ARG A 12 14.21 -53.55 -7.66
C ARG A 12 15.18 -53.64 -8.87
N GLY A 13 15.54 -52.49 -9.44
CA GLY A 13 16.73 -52.34 -10.30
C GLY A 13 17.07 -50.89 -10.70
N ARG A 14 17.83 -50.18 -9.85
CA ARG A 14 18.85 -49.18 -10.29
C ARG A 14 20.02 -49.97 -10.93
N PRO A 15 21.06 -49.43 -11.64
CA PRO A 15 21.40 -48.09 -12.18
C PRO A 15 21.78 -48.16 -13.71
N ARG A 16 22.15 -47.11 -14.47
CA ARG A 16 23.51 -46.51 -14.56
C ARG A 16 23.60 -45.31 -15.55
N LYS A 17 24.23 -44.25 -15.05
CA LYS A 17 25.22 -43.30 -15.61
C LYS A 17 25.69 -43.42 -17.10
N SER A 18 25.64 -42.23 -17.74
CA SER A 18 26.67 -41.56 -18.58
C SER A 18 26.82 -41.93 -20.08
N PRO A 19 27.41 -41.08 -20.96
CA PRO A 19 27.87 -39.67 -20.82
C PRO A 19 27.54 -38.69 -22.00
N VAL A 20 27.55 -37.38 -21.67
CA VAL A 20 28.17 -36.21 -22.37
C VAL A 20 27.79 -35.86 -23.82
N ALA A 21 27.25 -34.66 -24.02
CA ALA A 21 27.78 -33.68 -24.97
C ALA A 21 27.41 -32.26 -24.53
N SER A 22 28.42 -31.41 -24.51
CA SER A 22 28.50 -30.07 -23.94
C SER A 22 27.69 -29.04 -24.72
N GLU A 23 26.94 -28.18 -24.02
CA GLU A 23 26.60 -26.86 -24.55
C GLU A 23 26.90 -25.82 -23.48
N GLN A 24 27.70 -24.85 -23.91
CA GLN A 24 28.39 -23.85 -23.12
C GLN A 24 27.39 -22.88 -22.49
N VAL A 25 27.33 -22.84 -21.17
CA VAL A 25 26.75 -21.69 -20.46
C VAL A 25 27.87 -20.68 -20.31
N GLN A 26 27.72 -19.57 -21.03
CA GLN A 26 28.62 -18.44 -21.01
C GLN A 26 28.47 -17.75 -19.65
N ASP A 27 29.54 -17.79 -18.85
CA ASP A 27 29.68 -17.00 -17.63
C ASP A 27 29.52 -15.52 -18.00
N GLN A 28 28.41 -14.89 -17.57
CA GLN A 28 28.39 -13.45 -17.40
C GLN A 28 28.91 -13.17 -15.99
N GLU A 29 30.14 -12.66 -16.00
CA GLU A 29 30.90 -12.15 -14.87
C GLU A 29 30.01 -11.36 -13.93
N GLY A 30 30.12 -11.70 -12.63
CA GLY A 30 29.60 -10.86 -11.58
C GLY A 30 30.20 -9.47 -11.75
N SER A 31 29.34 -8.50 -12.05
CA SER A 31 29.64 -7.10 -11.80
C SER A 31 29.83 -6.98 -10.29
N GLU A 32 31.10 -7.04 -9.88
CA GLU A 32 31.56 -6.55 -8.60
C GLU A 32 31.09 -5.09 -8.53
N VAL A 33 29.97 -4.86 -7.85
CA VAL A 33 29.54 -3.52 -7.48
C VAL A 33 30.59 -3.08 -6.46
N THR A 34 31.61 -2.38 -6.95
CA THR A 34 32.47 -1.55 -6.13
C THR A 34 31.55 -0.49 -5.52
N VAL A 35 31.05 -0.77 -4.32
CA VAL A 35 30.46 0.22 -3.45
C VAL A 35 31.57 1.23 -3.18
N GLU A 36 31.53 2.36 -3.88
CA GLU A 36 32.29 3.53 -3.48
C GLU A 36 31.92 3.82 -2.03
N ASP A 37 32.92 3.80 -1.15
CA ASP A 37 32.83 4.20 0.25
C ASP A 37 32.27 5.63 0.30
N THR A 38 30.94 5.74 0.40
CA THR A 38 30.30 6.97 0.86
C THR A 38 30.64 7.10 2.34
N GLU A 39 31.69 7.87 2.61
CA GLU A 39 32.08 8.31 3.95
C GLU A 39 30.84 8.85 4.70
N GLY A 40 30.45 8.15 5.78
CA GLY A 40 29.42 8.62 6.70
C GLY A 40 28.18 7.73 6.83
N VAL A 41 28.29 6.41 6.78
CA VAL A 41 27.20 5.54 7.26
C VAL A 41 27.12 5.67 8.78
N GLU A 42 26.18 6.47 9.27
CA GLU A 42 25.79 6.41 10.68
C GLU A 42 25.33 4.98 10.99
N ASP A 43 26.06 4.28 11.87
CA ASP A 43 25.74 2.92 12.30
C ASP A 43 24.47 2.97 13.16
N PHE A 44 23.30 2.87 12.52
CA PHE A 44 22.03 2.80 13.23
C PHE A 44 21.86 1.43 13.91
N PRO A 45 21.35 1.37 15.15
CA PRO A 45 21.13 0.10 15.84
C PRO A 45 20.09 -0.75 15.09
N ILE A 46 20.35 -2.06 14.98
CA ILE A 46 19.41 -3.01 14.36
C ILE A 46 18.11 -3.06 15.17
N GLY A 47 16.99 -2.74 14.53
CA GLY A 47 15.66 -2.85 15.11
C GLY A 47 15.30 -4.30 15.42
N THR A 48 14.96 -4.58 16.67
CA THR A 48 14.59 -5.93 17.16
C THR A 48 13.13 -6.02 17.62
N ASP A 49 12.45 -4.89 17.81
CA ASP A 49 11.04 -4.84 18.18
C ASP A 49 10.16 -4.55 16.96
N SER A 50 9.43 -5.57 16.49
CA SER A 50 8.46 -5.41 15.40
C SER A 50 7.25 -4.57 15.80
N GLY A 51 6.98 -4.43 17.11
CA GLY A 51 5.89 -3.61 17.64
C GLY A 51 6.01 -2.14 17.23
N SER A 52 7.24 -1.61 17.26
CA SER A 52 7.57 -0.25 16.85
C SER A 52 7.29 0.10 15.39
N LEU A 53 7.05 -0.91 14.53
CA LEU A 53 6.75 -0.73 13.11
C LEU A 53 5.24 -0.54 12.83
N PHE A 54 4.38 -0.77 13.80
CA PHE A 54 2.93 -0.62 13.62
C PHE A 54 2.49 0.84 13.76
N ALA A 55 1.53 1.25 12.94
CA ALA A 55 0.91 2.56 13.04
C ALA A 55 0.16 2.71 14.38
N SER A 56 0.29 3.87 15.02
CA SER A 56 -0.49 4.18 16.23
C SER A 56 -1.96 4.39 15.87
N GLU A 57 -2.87 3.79 16.64
CA GLU A 57 -4.32 3.95 16.47
C GLU A 57 -4.87 5.13 17.31
N GLU A 58 -4.17 6.26 17.28
CA GLU A 58 -4.59 7.43 18.05
C GLU A 58 -5.84 8.07 17.45
N LEU A 59 -6.85 8.27 18.31
CA LEU A 59 -8.09 8.96 17.96
C LEU A 59 -7.95 10.46 18.17
N LYS A 60 -8.23 11.21 17.11
CA LYS A 60 -8.23 12.67 17.07
C LYS A 60 -9.65 13.18 16.92
N THR A 61 -9.86 14.44 17.31
CA THR A 61 -11.16 15.10 17.23
C THR A 61 -11.04 16.41 16.46
N LEU A 62 -11.93 16.60 15.49
CA LEU A 62 -12.11 17.84 14.75
C LEU A 62 -13.43 18.47 15.19
N GLU A 63 -13.38 19.70 15.71
CA GLU A 63 -14.55 20.45 16.13
C GLU A 63 -14.78 21.64 15.18
N LEU A 64 -16.00 21.75 14.64
CA LEU A 64 -16.37 22.79 13.69
C LEU A 64 -17.61 23.53 14.17
N ILE A 65 -17.61 24.86 14.07
CA ILE A 65 -18.80 25.68 14.33
C ILE A 65 -19.41 26.08 13.00
N PHE A 66 -20.62 25.60 12.72
CA PHE A 66 -21.34 25.90 11.49
C PHE A 66 -22.81 26.16 11.77
N LYS A 67 -23.34 27.27 11.24
CA LYS A 67 -24.73 27.73 11.45
C LYS A 67 -25.14 27.81 12.92
N GLY A 68 -24.21 28.23 13.78
CA GLY A 68 -24.44 28.35 15.23
C GLY A 68 -24.49 27.01 15.97
N GLN A 69 -24.18 25.89 15.31
CA GLN A 69 -24.08 24.57 15.93
C GLN A 69 -22.63 24.09 15.92
N LYS A 70 -22.26 23.41 17.01
CA LYS A 70 -20.97 22.71 17.14
C LYS A 70 -21.13 21.31 16.58
N TRP A 71 -20.27 20.96 15.63
CA TRP A 71 -20.15 19.65 15.02
C TRP A 71 -18.83 19.03 15.45
N VAL A 72 -18.86 17.76 15.83
CA VAL A 72 -17.70 17.03 16.34
C VAL A 72 -17.50 15.81 15.46
N PHE A 73 -16.27 15.63 14.99
CA PHE A 73 -15.84 14.51 14.17
C PHE A 73 -14.70 13.81 14.88
N THR A 74 -14.84 12.53 15.17
CA THR A 74 -13.76 11.70 15.71
C THR A 74 -13.17 10.88 14.58
N TYR A 75 -11.86 10.96 14.43
CA TYR A 75 -11.14 10.32 13.33
C TYR A 75 -9.84 9.68 13.80
N LYS A 76 -9.35 8.71 13.03
CA LYS A 76 -8.02 8.12 13.19
C LYS A 76 -7.18 8.43 11.96
N ASP A 77 -5.87 8.41 12.13
CA ASP A 77 -4.96 8.51 11.00
C ASP A 77 -5.10 7.29 10.10
N LEU A 78 -4.97 7.53 8.79
CA LEU A 78 -4.98 6.46 7.81
C LEU A 78 -3.62 5.77 7.83
N ASN A 79 -3.60 4.46 8.10
CA ASN A 79 -2.36 3.70 7.99
C ASN A 79 -1.90 3.63 6.52
N TRP A 80 -0.62 3.31 6.31
CA TRP A 80 -0.02 3.27 4.97
C TRP A 80 -0.74 2.31 4.02
N GLY A 81 -1.10 1.12 4.49
CA GLY A 81 -1.79 0.12 3.66
C GLY A 81 -3.18 0.58 3.22
N ASP A 82 -3.93 1.21 4.13
CA ASP A 82 -5.25 1.77 3.86
C ASP A 82 -5.16 2.95 2.91
N LYS A 83 -4.14 3.81 3.05
CA LYS A 83 -3.85 4.91 2.12
C LYS A 83 -3.65 4.38 0.71
N ASN A 84 -2.78 3.39 0.52
CA ASN A 84 -2.52 2.82 -0.80
C ASN A 84 -3.75 2.13 -1.38
N SER A 85 -4.50 1.40 -0.54
CA SER A 85 -5.78 0.83 -0.96
C SER A 85 -6.77 1.90 -1.45
N CYS A 86 -6.82 3.07 -0.81
CA CYS A 86 -7.64 4.19 -1.28
C CYS A 86 -7.13 4.80 -2.59
N VAL A 87 -5.80 4.89 -2.77
CA VAL A 87 -5.19 5.35 -4.03
C VAL A 87 -5.55 4.41 -5.17
N ASP A 88 -5.39 3.09 -4.98
CA ASP A 88 -5.70 2.07 -6.00
C ASP A 88 -7.18 2.10 -6.40
N GLN A 89 -8.09 2.25 -5.43
CA GLN A 89 -9.52 2.34 -5.70
C GLN A 89 -9.93 3.64 -6.41
N ALA A 90 -9.11 4.68 -6.32
CA ALA A 90 -9.31 5.95 -7.00
C ALA A 90 -8.71 5.97 -8.42
N GLN A 91 -8.00 4.92 -8.83
CA GLN A 91 -7.51 4.75 -10.20
C GLN A 91 -8.62 4.20 -11.09
N GLU A 92 -8.82 4.85 -12.23
CA GLU A 92 -9.81 4.48 -13.23
C GLU A 92 -9.13 4.27 -14.58
N TRP A 93 -9.50 3.18 -15.24
CA TRP A 93 -9.09 2.88 -16.61
C TRP A 93 -10.30 3.06 -17.51
N GLU A 94 -10.33 4.15 -18.27
CA GLU A 94 -11.42 4.46 -19.19
C GLU A 94 -10.87 4.53 -20.61
N GLY A 95 -11.29 3.60 -21.48
CA GLY A 95 -10.90 3.60 -22.89
C GLY A 95 -9.39 3.44 -23.15
N GLY A 96 -8.64 2.86 -22.21
CA GLY A 96 -7.18 2.72 -22.30
C GLY A 96 -6.40 3.93 -21.77
N GLU A 97 -7.09 4.95 -21.27
CA GLU A 97 -6.49 6.10 -20.57
C GLU A 97 -6.56 5.90 -19.06
N PHE A 98 -5.46 6.22 -18.38
CA PHE A 98 -5.39 6.24 -16.93
C PHE A 98 -5.92 7.57 -16.40
N LYS A 99 -6.89 7.51 -15.47
CA LYS A 99 -7.42 8.67 -14.76
C LYS A 99 -7.36 8.43 -13.26
N PHE A 100 -6.95 9.44 -12.51
CA PHE A 100 -7.00 9.41 -11.05
C PHE A 100 -8.10 10.33 -10.54
N SER A 101 -9.06 9.79 -9.79
CA SER A 101 -10.16 10.55 -9.22
C SER A 101 -9.85 10.96 -7.79
N VAL A 102 -9.42 12.21 -7.62
CA VAL A 102 -9.14 12.82 -6.31
C VAL A 102 -10.37 12.75 -5.38
N ASN A 103 -11.57 12.95 -5.93
CA ASN A 103 -12.80 12.91 -5.14
C ASN A 103 -13.09 11.50 -4.60
N LYS A 104 -12.88 10.45 -5.42
CA LYS A 104 -13.01 9.06 -4.98
C LYS A 104 -12.03 8.74 -3.86
N TYR A 105 -10.79 9.19 -4.01
CA TYR A 105 -9.79 9.04 -2.96
C TYR A 105 -10.27 9.65 -1.63
N TYR A 106 -10.73 10.90 -1.64
CA TYR A 106 -11.19 11.57 -0.42
C TYR A 106 -12.40 10.89 0.21
N VAL A 107 -13.36 10.41 -0.58
CA VAL A 107 -14.51 9.67 -0.03
C VAL A 107 -14.05 8.39 0.66
N GLN A 108 -13.20 7.59 -0.01
CA GLN A 108 -12.71 6.33 0.54
C GLN A 108 -11.84 6.55 1.79
N ALA A 109 -10.97 7.55 1.76
CA ALA A 109 -10.13 7.89 2.89
C ALA A 109 -10.96 8.39 4.09
N LEU A 110 -11.90 9.32 3.88
CA LEU A 110 -12.78 9.82 4.94
C LEU A 110 -13.66 8.71 5.52
N GLN A 111 -14.13 7.77 4.70
CA GLN A 111 -14.88 6.60 5.18
C GLN A 111 -14.06 5.73 6.14
N LYS A 112 -12.76 5.56 5.89
CA LYS A 112 -11.86 4.78 6.75
C LYS A 112 -11.34 5.55 7.97
N MET A 113 -11.19 6.87 7.83
CA MET A 113 -10.67 7.75 8.89
C MET A 113 -11.73 8.16 9.91
N LEU A 114 -12.94 8.52 9.45
CA LEU A 114 -13.99 9.03 10.34
C LEU A 114 -14.65 7.87 11.10
N VAL A 115 -14.37 7.80 12.40
CA VAL A 115 -14.90 6.78 13.33
C VAL A 115 -16.27 7.19 13.85
N ASP A 116 -16.40 8.45 14.26
CA ASP A 116 -17.68 9.03 14.62
C ASP A 116 -17.90 10.35 13.90
N THR A 117 -19.05 10.45 13.24
CA THR A 117 -19.40 11.59 12.39
C THR A 117 -20.91 11.77 12.33
N PRO A 118 -21.38 13.03 12.37
CA PRO A 118 -22.79 13.38 12.14
C PRO A 118 -23.23 13.18 10.68
N ILE A 119 -22.29 12.98 9.75
CA ILE A 119 -22.57 12.83 8.31
C ILE A 119 -22.47 11.34 7.97
N ARG A 120 -23.61 10.66 7.87
CA ARG A 120 -23.69 9.24 7.47
C ARG A 120 -24.77 9.01 6.41
N PRO A 121 -24.49 8.24 5.34
CA PRO A 121 -23.19 7.69 4.94
C PRO A 121 -22.30 8.75 4.29
N ILE A 122 -20.97 8.62 4.41
CA ILE A 122 -20.03 9.44 3.63
C ILE A 122 -20.00 8.85 2.22
N THR A 123 -20.51 9.58 1.24
CA THR A 123 -20.49 9.21 -0.18
C THR A 123 -20.08 10.44 -1.00
N GLU A 124 -19.74 10.25 -2.28
CA GLU A 124 -19.48 11.37 -3.19
C GLU A 124 -20.62 12.40 -3.18
N THR A 125 -21.86 11.92 -3.17
CA THR A 125 -23.05 12.79 -3.18
C THR A 125 -23.23 13.55 -1.86
N THR A 126 -22.84 12.98 -0.72
CA THR A 126 -22.92 13.71 0.55
C THR A 126 -21.83 14.76 0.63
N LEU A 127 -20.59 14.45 0.23
CA LEU A 127 -19.51 15.44 0.20
C LEU A 127 -19.81 16.59 -0.76
N ALA A 128 -20.39 16.29 -1.94
CA ALA A 128 -20.79 17.32 -2.90
C ALA A 128 -21.90 18.26 -2.38
N LYS A 129 -22.71 17.82 -1.40
CA LYS A 129 -23.77 18.62 -0.77
C LYS A 129 -23.30 19.38 0.47
N LEU A 130 -22.10 19.08 0.98
CA LEU A 130 -21.57 19.78 2.14
C LEU A 130 -21.21 21.22 1.78
N ASP A 131 -21.32 22.08 2.79
CA ASP A 131 -20.79 23.43 2.67
C ASP A 131 -19.29 23.35 2.42
N ARG A 132 -18.81 24.17 1.48
CA ARG A 132 -17.41 24.21 1.06
C ARG A 132 -16.46 24.31 2.24
N ARG A 133 -16.78 25.10 3.27
CA ARG A 133 -15.92 25.27 4.45
C ARG A 133 -15.78 23.98 5.25
N ILE A 134 -16.86 23.21 5.37
CA ILE A 134 -16.83 21.92 6.06
C ILE A 134 -16.03 20.92 5.23
N GLY A 135 -16.28 20.89 3.91
CA GLY A 135 -15.54 20.04 2.98
C GLY A 135 -14.03 20.28 3.04
N GLU A 136 -13.59 21.54 3.01
CA GLU A 136 -12.17 21.92 3.11
C GLU A 136 -11.54 21.45 4.44
N GLN A 137 -12.24 21.62 5.56
CA GLN A 137 -11.75 21.18 6.88
C GLN A 137 -11.66 19.66 6.99
N LEU A 138 -12.60 18.93 6.39
CA LEU A 138 -12.54 17.47 6.33
C LEU A 138 -11.45 16.98 5.38
N ILE A 139 -11.22 17.65 4.25
CA ILE A 139 -10.14 17.28 3.33
C ILE A 139 -8.78 17.54 3.97
N ALA A 140 -8.64 18.59 4.79
CA ALA A 140 -7.38 18.93 5.44
C ALA A 140 -6.84 17.85 6.40
N ILE A 141 -7.70 16.98 6.94
CA ILE A 141 -7.25 15.84 7.77
C ILE A 141 -6.83 14.63 6.94
N VAL A 142 -7.17 14.57 5.65
CA VAL A 142 -6.85 13.42 4.79
C VAL A 142 -5.43 13.57 4.27
N PRO A 143 -4.59 12.51 4.32
CA PRO A 143 -3.26 12.55 3.74
C PRO A 143 -3.31 12.81 2.23
N ASN A 144 -2.29 13.49 1.71
CA ASN A 144 -2.20 13.73 0.27
C ASN A 144 -2.02 12.39 -0.48
N PRO A 145 -2.77 12.18 -1.58
CA PRO A 145 -2.70 10.94 -2.35
C PRO A 145 -1.38 10.81 -3.13
N VAL A 146 -0.73 11.93 -3.44
CA VAL A 146 0.57 11.98 -4.12
C VAL A 146 1.62 12.34 -3.08
N GLU A 147 2.56 11.44 -2.86
CA GLU A 147 3.79 11.73 -2.12
C GLU A 147 4.69 12.52 -3.07
N LEU A 148 4.67 13.84 -2.95
CA LEU A 148 5.69 14.66 -3.60
C LEU A 148 6.99 14.44 -2.81
N PRO A 149 8.10 14.07 -3.48
CA PRO A 149 9.39 14.08 -2.80
C PRO A 149 9.64 15.49 -2.28
N GLU A 150 9.96 15.64 -0.99
CA GLU A 150 10.15 16.96 -0.35
C GLU A 150 11.26 17.80 -1.03
N GLU A 151 12.12 17.18 -1.84
CA GLU A 151 13.22 17.82 -2.56
C GLU A 151 12.79 18.79 -3.68
N VAL A 152 11.54 18.74 -4.17
CA VAL A 152 11.12 19.59 -5.33
C VAL A 152 10.54 20.95 -4.94
N GLU A 153 10.33 21.24 -3.65
CA GLU A 153 9.84 22.55 -3.19
C GLU A 153 10.95 23.60 -2.96
N GLU A 154 12.20 23.17 -2.77
CA GLU A 154 13.32 24.09 -2.55
C GLU A 154 13.87 24.71 -3.85
N LEU A 155 13.67 24.06 -5.00
CA LEU A 155 14.19 24.50 -6.31
C LEU A 155 13.34 25.57 -7.03
N LYS A 156 12.23 26.04 -6.43
CA LYS A 156 11.38 27.10 -7.03
C LYS A 156 11.61 28.50 -6.44
N LYS A 157 12.60 28.67 -5.56
CA LYS A 157 12.92 29.96 -4.91
C LYS A 157 14.19 30.65 -5.41
N GLU A 158 14.82 30.18 -6.48
CA GLU A 158 15.91 30.91 -7.17
C GLU A 158 15.45 31.60 -8.45
#